data_AF-A0A1X1N0V5-F1
#
_entry.id   AF-A0A1X1N0V5-F1
#
_cell.length_a   1.000
_cell.length_b   1.000
_cell.length_c   1.000
_cell.angle_alpha   90.00
_cell.angle_beta   90.00
_cell.angle_gamma   90.00
#
_symmetry.space_group_name_H-M   'P 1'
#
loop_
_entity.id
_entity.type
_entity.pdbx_description
1 polymer ?
#
loop_
_entity_poly.entity_id
_entity_poly.type
_entity_poly.pdbx_seq_one_letter_code
_entity_poly.pdbx_strand_id
1 'polypeptide(L)'
;MPPFFEVAPHRGGLLDLAPRSVAPSDLIGRLLDEADRVGLTDEQIRMLLRVQRDYRAALHALDVEMALAAHEVRLTPEALAPQRQEERRVVFQRRGELFAHREIVADEAIVTVFELLTDAQAAALMAVYGEEVTATLTALAPMLVAALGPRYTLMADDGDGPREVAPDGLIPTAVPRSFTDDVQAARHLPVLR
;
A
#
# COMPACT_ATOMS: atom_id res chain seq x y z
N MET A 1 27.83 -12.35 31.39
CA MET A 1 27.13 -12.11 30.11
C MET A 1 25.65 -12.29 30.35
N PRO A 2 24.77 -11.33 29.99
CA PRO A 2 23.33 -11.56 30.06
C PRO A 2 22.91 -12.50 28.91
N PRO A 3 21.90 -13.38 29.09
CA PRO A 3 21.46 -14.29 28.03
C PRO A 3 20.48 -13.56 27.11
N PHE A 4 20.91 -13.29 25.87
CA PHE A 4 20.02 -12.91 24.79
C PHE A 4 19.33 -14.17 24.27
N PHE A 5 18.08 -14.39 24.65
CA PHE A 5 17.12 -15.25 23.93
C PHE A 5 15.85 -14.48 23.58
N GLU A 6 15.97 -13.18 23.31
CA GLU A 6 14.99 -12.43 22.50
C GLU A 6 15.28 -12.67 21.01
N VAL A 7 15.29 -13.94 20.60
CA VAL A 7 15.16 -14.27 19.18
C VAL A 7 13.68 -14.50 18.99
N ALA A 8 12.94 -13.44 18.67
CA ALA A 8 11.61 -13.61 18.13
C ALA A 8 11.72 -14.63 16.97
N PRO A 9 10.93 -15.72 16.98
CA PRO A 9 11.13 -16.87 16.12
C PRO A 9 10.65 -16.56 14.70
N HIS A 10 11.35 -15.68 14.01
CA HIS A 10 11.14 -15.37 12.61
C HIS A 10 11.74 -16.50 11.78
N ARG A 11 10.99 -17.61 11.68
CA ARG A 11 11.08 -18.64 10.62
C ARG A 11 12.46 -18.79 9.95
N GLY A 12 13.44 -19.33 10.68
CA GLY A 12 14.60 -20.02 10.08
C GLY A 12 15.45 -19.29 9.02
N GLY A 13 15.44 -17.95 8.94
CA GLY A 13 16.32 -17.21 8.03
C GLY A 13 15.99 -17.34 6.53
N LEU A 14 14.81 -17.84 6.17
CA LEU A 14 14.32 -17.84 4.78
C LEU A 14 13.40 -16.64 4.62
N LEU A 15 13.87 -15.62 3.89
CA LEU A 15 13.12 -14.47 3.36
C LEU A 15 11.72 -14.30 3.99
N ASP A 16 11.64 -13.48 5.03
CA ASP A 16 10.39 -13.15 5.70
C ASP A 16 9.58 -12.16 4.85
N LEU A 17 9.05 -12.67 3.73
CA LEU A 17 8.02 -12.02 2.93
C LEU A 17 6.66 -12.29 3.58
N ALA A 18 6.51 -11.90 4.85
CA ALA A 18 5.19 -11.83 5.45
C ALA A 18 4.30 -10.97 4.53
N PRO A 19 3.06 -11.42 4.22
CA PRO A 19 2.17 -10.65 3.37
C PRO A 19 2.01 -9.25 3.97
N ARG A 20 2.40 -8.23 3.20
CA ARG A 20 2.27 -6.82 3.57
C ARG A 20 1.02 -6.28 2.90
N SER A 21 0.17 -5.65 3.69
CA SER A 21 -1.05 -5.01 3.22
C SER A 21 -0.69 -3.82 2.33
N VAL A 22 -1.47 -3.61 1.26
CA VAL A 22 -1.37 -2.43 0.40
C VAL A 22 -2.25 -1.29 0.91
N ALA A 23 -3.18 -1.57 1.84
CA ALA A 23 -3.96 -0.59 2.55
C ALA A 23 -3.07 0.49 3.20
N PRO A 24 -3.38 1.78 3.00
CA PRO A 24 -2.59 2.88 3.54
C PRO A 24 -2.68 2.89 5.07
N SER A 25 -1.54 3.04 5.74
CA SER A 25 -1.50 3.23 7.19
C SER A 25 -2.06 4.58 7.61
N ASP A 26 -1.92 5.60 6.75
CA ASP A 26 -2.51 6.90 6.90
C ASP A 26 -3.21 7.33 5.60
N LEU A 27 -4.54 7.24 5.61
CA LEU A 27 -5.35 7.41 4.40
C LEU A 27 -5.36 8.86 3.88
N ILE A 28 -5.44 9.86 4.76
CA ILE A 28 -5.56 11.27 4.35
C ILE A 28 -4.35 12.15 4.66
N GLY A 29 -3.32 11.65 5.36
CA GLY A 29 -2.21 12.49 5.85
C GLY A 29 -1.60 13.36 4.76
N ARG A 30 -1.23 12.73 3.63
CA ARG A 30 -0.67 13.42 2.48
C ARG A 30 -1.62 14.44 1.85
N LEU A 31 -2.92 14.13 1.80
CA LEU A 31 -3.93 15.06 1.30
C LEU A 31 -4.06 16.29 2.21
N LEU A 32 -3.88 16.13 3.52
CA LEU A 32 -3.87 17.25 4.47
C LEU A 32 -2.59 18.08 4.42
N ASP A 33 -1.44 17.44 4.19
CA ASP A 33 -0.16 18.15 4.02
C ASP A 33 -0.19 19.09 2.80
N GLU A 34 -0.96 18.72 1.78
CA GLU A 34 -1.11 19.44 0.51
C GLU A 34 -2.45 20.20 0.39
N ALA A 35 -3.14 20.42 1.52
CA ALA A 35 -4.49 20.97 1.55
C ALA A 35 -4.62 22.31 0.80
N ASP A 36 -3.64 23.21 0.96
CA ASP A 36 -3.61 24.53 0.30
C ASP A 36 -3.40 24.39 -1.22
N ARG A 37 -2.53 23.45 -1.63
CA ARG A 37 -2.18 23.22 -3.03
C ARG A 37 -3.32 22.55 -3.80
N VAL A 38 -4.02 21.62 -3.14
CA VAL A 38 -5.22 20.96 -3.66
C VAL A 38 -6.42 21.93 -3.61
N GLY A 39 -6.41 22.90 -2.69
CA GLY A 39 -7.49 23.87 -2.50
C GLY A 39 -8.66 23.28 -1.73
N LEU A 40 -8.39 22.54 -0.65
CA LEU A 40 -9.42 21.99 0.23
C LEU A 40 -10.08 23.09 1.06
N THR A 41 -11.40 23.01 1.19
CA THR A 41 -12.14 23.88 2.11
C THR A 41 -12.09 23.34 3.54
N ASP A 42 -12.28 24.21 4.54
CA ASP A 42 -12.42 23.82 5.95
C ASP A 42 -13.49 22.73 6.17
N GLU A 43 -14.58 22.79 5.41
CA GLU A 43 -15.65 21.80 5.48
C GLU A 43 -15.18 20.43 4.97
N GLN A 44 -14.52 20.40 3.81
CA GLN A 44 -13.92 19.18 3.26
C GLN A 44 -12.89 18.59 4.22
N ILE A 45 -12.03 19.40 4.82
CA ILE A 45 -11.04 18.95 5.81
C ILE A 45 -11.73 18.27 7.00
N ARG A 46 -12.80 18.86 7.54
CA ARG A 46 -13.57 18.25 8.64
C ARG A 46 -14.22 16.94 8.23
N MET A 47 -14.72 16.83 7.00
CA MET A 47 -15.30 15.60 6.48
C MET A 47 -14.24 14.51 6.31
N LEU A 48 -13.08 14.84 5.73
CA LEU A 48 -11.95 13.93 5.58
C LEU A 48 -11.46 13.41 6.94
N LEU A 49 -11.34 14.28 7.95
CA LEU A 49 -10.95 13.88 9.31
C LEU A 49 -11.93 12.87 9.93
N ARG A 50 -13.23 12.94 9.59
CA ARG A 50 -14.21 11.92 10.02
C ARG A 50 -13.97 10.59 9.30
N VAL A 51 -13.73 10.62 7.99
CA VAL A 51 -13.37 9.42 7.21
C VAL A 51 -12.11 8.76 7.78
N GLN A 52 -11.06 9.54 8.09
CA GLN A 52 -9.84 9.03 8.71
C GLN A 52 -10.10 8.38 10.07
N ARG A 53 -10.93 9.00 10.90
CA ARG A 53 -11.30 8.44 12.22
C ARG A 53 -12.00 7.10 12.05
N ASP A 54 -12.98 7.04 11.16
CA ASP A 54 -13.81 5.84 10.97
C ASP A 54 -12.98 4.71 10.33
N TYR A 55 -12.12 5.04 9.37
CA TYR A 55 -11.13 4.13 8.79
C TYR A 55 -10.18 3.56 9.85
N ARG A 56 -9.58 4.40 10.70
CA ARG A 56 -8.69 3.94 11.79
C ARG A 56 -9.40 3.04 12.78
N ALA A 57 -10.66 3.34 13.12
CA ALA A 57 -11.45 2.50 14.02
C ALA A 57 -11.71 1.12 13.40
N ALA A 58 -12.07 1.07 12.11
CA ALA A 58 -12.27 -0.18 11.38
C ALA A 58 -10.98 -1.02 11.29
N LEU A 59 -9.86 -0.39 10.93
CA LEU A 59 -8.56 -1.06 10.89
C LEU A 59 -8.14 -1.61 12.25
N HIS A 60 -8.35 -0.83 13.33
CA HIS A 60 -8.00 -1.26 14.67
C HIS A 60 -8.77 -2.52 15.09
N ALA A 61 -10.07 -2.59 14.77
CA ALA A 61 -10.87 -3.78 15.04
C ALA A 61 -10.31 -5.01 14.30
N LEU A 62 -9.97 -4.87 13.02
CA LEU A 62 -9.35 -5.94 12.23
C LEU A 62 -7.98 -6.35 12.75
N ASP A 63 -7.15 -5.41 13.20
CA ASP A 63 -5.84 -5.67 13.78
C ASP A 63 -5.93 -6.46 15.09
N VAL A 64 -6.92 -6.15 15.93
CA VAL A 64 -7.22 -6.93 17.14
C VAL A 64 -7.62 -8.36 16.77
N GLU A 65 -8.48 -8.55 15.78
CA GLU A 65 -8.88 -9.89 15.32
C GLU A 65 -7.71 -10.68 14.72
N MET A 66 -6.86 -10.02 13.93
CA MET A 66 -5.65 -10.64 13.37
C MET A 66 -4.68 -11.06 14.47
N ALA A 67 -4.51 -10.24 15.52
CA ALA A 67 -3.67 -10.57 16.67
C ALA A 67 -4.22 -11.77 17.46
N LEU A 68 -5.54 -11.81 17.70
CA LEU A 68 -6.20 -12.94 18.34
C LEU A 68 -6.03 -14.24 17.53
N ALA A 69 -6.27 -14.19 16.22
CA ALA A 69 -6.05 -15.34 15.34
C ALA A 69 -4.57 -15.75 15.30
N ALA A 70 -3.62 -14.82 15.38
CA ALA A 70 -2.21 -15.16 15.47
C ALA A 70 -1.85 -15.88 16.78
N HIS A 71 -2.47 -15.52 17.90
CA HIS A 71 -2.29 -16.20 19.19
C HIS A 71 -2.81 -17.65 19.20
N GLU A 72 -3.79 -17.98 18.36
CA GLU A 72 -4.27 -19.36 18.19
C GLU A 72 -3.20 -20.27 17.54
N VAL A 73 -2.25 -19.71 16.78
CA VAL A 73 -1.15 -20.46 16.15
C VAL A 73 0.04 -20.57 17.09
N ARG A 74 0.04 -21.57 17.97
CA ARG A 74 1.22 -21.90 18.79
C ARG A 74 2.37 -22.45 17.94
N LEU A 75 3.60 -22.04 18.23
CA LEU A 75 4.82 -22.49 17.55
C LEU A 75 5.59 -23.55 18.38
N THR A 76 4.88 -24.43 19.10
CA THR A 76 5.52 -25.54 19.81
C THR A 76 5.70 -26.75 18.91
N PRO A 77 6.67 -27.64 19.16
CA PRO A 77 6.89 -28.85 18.37
C PRO A 77 5.63 -29.73 18.22
N GLU A 78 4.79 -29.81 19.26
CA GLU A 78 3.53 -30.57 19.26
C GLU A 78 2.47 -29.93 18.35
N ALA A 79 2.49 -28.60 18.21
CA ALA A 79 1.60 -27.85 17.32
C ALA A 79 2.03 -27.95 15.84
N LEU A 80 3.26 -28.38 15.55
CA LEU A 80 3.75 -28.65 14.20
C LEU A 80 3.53 -30.10 13.75
N ALA A 81 2.99 -30.96 14.62
CA ALA A 81 2.66 -32.33 14.29
C ALA A 81 1.66 -32.42 13.11
N PRO A 82 1.76 -33.44 12.23
CA PRO A 82 0.88 -33.59 11.06
C PRO A 82 -0.61 -33.53 11.41
N GLN A 83 -1.00 -34.08 12.56
CA GLN A 83 -2.39 -34.12 13.02
C GLN A 83 -2.95 -32.75 13.40
N ARG A 84 -2.08 -31.77 13.65
CA ARG A 84 -2.43 -30.38 14.03
C ARG A 84 -2.33 -29.40 12.86
N GLN A 85 -1.89 -29.87 11.68
CA GLN A 85 -1.77 -29.02 10.50
C GLN A 85 -3.13 -28.53 9.99
N GLU A 86 -4.16 -29.37 10.06
CA GLU A 86 -5.51 -28.99 9.61
C GLU A 86 -6.14 -27.91 10.51
N GLU A 87 -5.97 -28.03 11.83
CA GLU A 87 -6.40 -26.99 12.78
C GLU A 87 -5.74 -25.64 12.49
N ARG A 88 -4.45 -25.65 12.13
CA ARG A 88 -3.71 -24.44 11.76
C ARG A 88 -4.12 -23.90 10.40
N ARG A 89 -4.51 -24.76 9.45
CA ARG A 89 -5.00 -24.36 8.14
C ARG A 89 -6.23 -23.46 8.27
N VAL A 90 -7.15 -23.81 9.15
CA VAL A 90 -8.35 -23.00 9.45
C VAL A 90 -7.97 -21.61 9.97
N VAL A 91 -7.02 -21.54 10.91
CA VAL A 91 -6.55 -20.25 11.46
C VAL A 91 -5.85 -19.40 10.39
N PHE A 92 -5.03 -20.00 9.54
CA PHE A 92 -4.40 -19.28 8.42
C PHE A 92 -5.41 -18.80 7.38
N GLN A 93 -6.45 -19.60 7.09
CA GLN A 93 -7.53 -19.17 6.21
C GLN A 93 -8.25 -17.94 6.77
N ARG A 94 -8.65 -17.99 8.06
CA ARG A 94 -9.26 -16.84 8.74
C ARG A 94 -8.37 -15.60 8.70
N ARG A 95 -7.06 -15.76 8.90
CA ARG A 95 -6.11 -14.64 8.78
C ARG A 95 -6.03 -14.07 7.36
N GLY A 96 -6.13 -14.93 6.34
CA GLY A 96 -6.21 -14.50 4.95
C GLY A 96 -7.49 -13.69 4.66
N GLU A 97 -8.63 -14.14 5.21
CA GLU A 97 -9.91 -13.44 5.09
C GLU A 97 -9.88 -12.06 5.79
N LEU A 98 -9.31 -11.98 6.99
CA LEU A 98 -9.12 -10.71 7.72
C LEU A 98 -8.20 -9.74 6.96
N PHE A 99 -7.16 -10.27 6.33
CA PHE A 99 -6.26 -9.47 5.51
C PHE A 99 -6.96 -8.93 4.26
N ALA A 100 -7.76 -9.76 3.57
CA ALA A 100 -8.57 -9.30 2.45
C ALA A 100 -9.60 -8.24 2.87
N HIS A 101 -10.24 -8.42 4.03
CA HIS A 101 -11.19 -7.44 4.56
C HIS A 101 -10.52 -6.10 4.87
N ARG A 102 -9.26 -6.11 5.34
CA ARG A 102 -8.47 -4.89 5.54
C ARG A 102 -8.32 -4.09 4.24
N GLU A 103 -8.06 -4.76 3.12
CA GLU A 103 -7.93 -4.11 1.81
C GLU A 103 -9.27 -3.53 1.33
N ILE A 104 -10.37 -4.27 1.51
CA ILE A 104 -11.72 -3.79 1.13
C ILE A 104 -12.08 -2.52 1.90
N VAL A 105 -11.83 -2.48 3.22
CA VAL A 105 -12.08 -1.29 4.05
C VAL A 105 -11.24 -0.10 3.58
N ALA A 106 -10.02 -0.33 3.11
CA ALA A 106 -9.19 0.72 2.53
C ALA A 106 -9.77 1.24 1.21
N ASP A 107 -10.16 0.36 0.29
CA ASP A 107 -10.75 0.74 -0.98
C ASP A 107 -12.04 1.56 -0.79
N GLU A 108 -12.91 1.13 0.12
CA GLU A 108 -14.14 1.85 0.46
C GLU A 108 -13.86 3.26 1.03
N ALA A 109 -12.86 3.37 1.91
CA ALA A 109 -12.48 4.65 2.47
C ALA A 109 -11.83 5.57 1.42
N ILE A 110 -11.03 5.03 0.50
CA ILE A 110 -10.44 5.76 -0.64
C ILE A 110 -11.56 6.30 -1.55
N VAL A 111 -12.54 5.46 -1.89
CA VAL A 111 -13.71 5.90 -2.69
C VAL A 111 -14.41 7.07 -2.00
N THR A 112 -14.66 6.95 -0.69
CA THR A 112 -15.30 8.01 0.09
C THR A 112 -14.49 9.31 0.06
N VAL A 113 -13.15 9.23 0.16
CA VAL A 113 -12.27 10.41 0.02
C VAL A 113 -12.46 11.07 -1.36
N PHE A 114 -12.43 10.30 -2.43
CA PHE A 114 -12.60 10.83 -3.80
C PHE A 114 -14.00 11.36 -4.10
N GLU A 115 -15.03 10.93 -3.39
CA GLU A 115 -16.38 11.52 -3.48
C GLU A 115 -16.46 12.90 -2.81
N LEU A 116 -15.60 13.17 -1.82
CA LEU A 116 -15.53 14.47 -1.15
C LEU A 116 -14.74 15.51 -1.94
N LEU A 117 -13.96 15.08 -2.93
CA LEU A 117 -13.16 15.94 -3.79
C LEU A 117 -13.92 16.28 -5.07
N THR A 118 -13.77 17.51 -5.52
CA THR A 118 -14.11 17.86 -6.91
C THR A 118 -13.13 17.19 -7.88
N ASP A 119 -13.52 17.01 -9.14
CA ASP A 119 -12.63 16.42 -10.15
C ASP A 119 -11.33 17.23 -10.32
N ALA A 120 -11.38 18.55 -10.17
CA ALA A 120 -10.20 19.41 -10.20
C ALA A 120 -9.25 19.16 -9.01
N GLN A 121 -9.81 19.00 -7.80
CA GLN A 121 -9.03 18.67 -6.59
C GLN A 121 -8.42 17.27 -6.69
N ALA A 122 -9.18 16.29 -7.19
CA ALA A 122 -8.67 14.94 -7.43
C ALA A 122 -7.52 14.94 -8.44
N ALA A 123 -7.66 15.68 -9.55
CA ALA A 123 -6.59 15.83 -10.54
C ALA A 123 -5.35 16.52 -9.94
N ALA A 124 -5.54 17.56 -9.12
CA ALA A 124 -4.44 18.23 -8.42
C ALA A 124 -3.69 17.28 -7.48
N LEU A 125 -4.42 16.51 -6.66
CA LEU A 125 -3.83 15.51 -5.76
C LEU A 125 -3.01 14.46 -6.54
N MET A 126 -3.54 13.96 -7.67
CA MET A 126 -2.82 12.99 -8.51
C MET A 126 -1.59 13.61 -9.17
N ALA A 127 -1.62 14.89 -9.53
CA ALA A 127 -0.45 15.59 -10.03
C ALA A 127 0.65 15.69 -8.96
N VAL A 128 0.29 16.03 -7.71
CA VAL A 128 1.25 16.03 -6.59
C VAL A 128 1.87 14.64 -6.41
N TYR A 129 1.05 13.60 -6.40
CA TYR A 129 1.56 12.22 -6.27
C TYR A 129 2.51 11.84 -7.42
N GLY A 130 2.17 12.23 -8.65
CA GLY A 130 3.03 12.00 -9.82
C GLY A 130 4.38 12.71 -9.72
N GLU A 131 4.42 13.93 -9.19
CA GLU A 131 5.65 14.68 -8.92
C GLU A 131 6.52 14.00 -7.85
N GLU A 132 5.92 13.55 -6.75
CA GLU A 132 6.63 12.86 -5.66
C GLU A 132 7.21 11.52 -6.09
N VAL A 133 6.43 10.72 -6.84
CA VAL A 133 6.88 9.44 -7.37
C VAL A 133 8.04 9.67 -8.33
N THR A 134 7.91 10.64 -9.24
CA THR A 134 8.99 11.04 -10.14
C THR A 134 10.24 11.44 -9.36
N ALA A 135 10.12 12.32 -8.36
CA ALA A 135 11.24 12.76 -7.55
C ALA A 135 11.92 11.59 -6.81
N THR A 136 11.12 10.68 -6.25
CA THR A 136 11.61 9.48 -5.55
C THR A 136 12.36 8.55 -6.51
N LEU A 137 11.80 8.27 -7.68
CA LEU A 137 12.42 7.42 -8.69
C LEU A 137 13.73 8.04 -9.21
N THR A 138 13.76 9.34 -9.46
CA THR A 138 14.98 10.07 -9.85
C THR A 138 16.04 10.02 -8.75
N ALA A 139 15.66 10.10 -7.47
CA ALA A 139 16.60 9.97 -6.36
C ALA A 139 17.16 8.55 -6.19
N LEU A 140 16.34 7.52 -6.44
CA LEU A 140 16.73 6.10 -6.32
C LEU A 140 17.46 5.56 -7.56
N ALA A 141 17.27 6.20 -8.72
CA ALA A 141 17.82 5.80 -10.00
C ALA A 141 19.33 5.45 -9.96
N PRO A 142 20.23 6.28 -9.38
CA PRO A 142 21.65 5.96 -9.33
C PRO A 142 21.97 4.67 -8.57
N MET A 143 21.25 4.40 -7.48
CA MET A 143 21.41 3.15 -6.72
C MET A 143 20.92 1.94 -7.50
N LEU A 144 19.78 2.05 -8.18
CA LEU A 144 19.23 0.96 -9.00
C LEU A 144 20.16 0.63 -10.18
N VAL A 145 20.70 1.65 -10.84
CA VAL A 145 21.71 1.51 -11.90
C VAL A 145 22.97 0.83 -11.36
N ALA A 146 23.48 1.26 -10.21
CA ALA A 146 24.69 0.65 -9.61
C ALA A 146 24.47 -0.82 -9.20
N ALA A 147 23.28 -1.16 -8.69
CA ALA A 147 22.95 -2.51 -8.25
C ALA A 147 22.73 -3.49 -9.42
N LEU A 148 22.18 -3.02 -10.54
CA LEU A 148 21.79 -3.85 -11.70
C LEU A 148 22.78 -3.78 -12.86
N GLY A 149 23.58 -2.71 -12.94
CA GLY A 149 24.47 -2.39 -14.04
C GLY A 149 25.48 -3.47 -14.47
N PRO A 150 25.96 -4.38 -13.61
CA PRO A 150 26.81 -5.47 -14.06
C PRO A 150 26.10 -6.53 -14.95
N ARG A 151 24.76 -6.56 -14.97
CA ARG A 151 23.97 -7.62 -15.63
C ARG A 151 22.82 -7.11 -16.49
N TYR A 152 22.34 -5.88 -16.26
CA TYR A 152 21.15 -5.35 -16.91
C TYR A 152 21.33 -3.85 -17.21
N THR A 153 20.74 -3.42 -18.32
CA THR A 153 20.66 -2.02 -18.76
C THR A 153 19.23 -1.51 -18.57
N LEU A 154 19.06 -0.29 -18.07
CA LEU A 154 17.74 0.35 -18.00
C LEU A 154 17.28 0.81 -19.38
N MET A 155 16.07 0.41 -19.76
CA MET A 155 15.42 0.79 -21.01
C MET A 155 14.17 1.61 -20.71
N ALA A 156 13.94 2.69 -21.46
CA ALA A 156 12.68 3.42 -21.49
C ALA A 156 11.93 3.06 -22.77
N ASP A 157 10.61 3.02 -22.68
CA ASP A 157 9.72 2.94 -23.83
C ASP A 157 8.80 4.16 -23.82
N ASP A 158 9.07 5.10 -24.73
CA ASP A 158 8.29 6.32 -24.95
C ASP A 158 7.32 6.18 -26.14
N GLY A 159 7.06 4.95 -26.59
CA GLY A 159 6.14 4.65 -27.68
C GLY A 159 6.79 4.53 -29.06
N ASP A 160 8.05 4.96 -29.21
CA ASP A 160 8.88 4.77 -30.41
C ASP A 160 9.80 3.53 -30.32
N GLY A 161 9.65 2.74 -29.25
CA GLY A 161 10.39 1.52 -28.98
C GLY A 161 11.40 1.65 -27.84
N PRO A 162 11.98 0.53 -27.39
CA PRO A 162 12.85 0.53 -26.22
C PRO A 162 14.19 1.21 -26.53
N ARG A 163 14.51 2.27 -25.79
CA ARG A 163 15.79 2.97 -25.85
C ARG A 163 16.55 2.87 -24.54
N GLU A 164 17.87 2.77 -24.63
CA GLU A 164 18.75 2.78 -23.47
C GLU A 164 18.69 4.15 -22.77
N VAL A 165 18.52 4.11 -21.45
CA VAL A 165 18.48 5.32 -20.63
C VAL A 165 19.83 5.51 -19.98
N ALA A 166 20.52 6.58 -20.37
CA ALA A 166 21.73 6.99 -19.70
C ALA A 166 21.39 7.32 -18.21
N PRO A 167 22.22 6.92 -17.23
CA PRO A 167 21.91 7.07 -15.80
C PRO A 167 21.62 8.52 -15.37
N ASP A 168 22.14 9.47 -16.13
CA ASP A 168 22.05 10.92 -16.05
C ASP A 168 20.85 11.53 -16.79
N GLY A 169 20.10 10.74 -17.58
CA GLY A 169 18.92 11.14 -18.35
C GLY A 169 17.57 10.79 -17.71
N LEU A 170 17.55 10.28 -16.47
CA LEU A 170 16.37 9.81 -15.73
C LEU A 170 15.52 10.96 -15.14
N ILE A 171 15.24 11.98 -15.94
CA ILE A 171 14.16 12.93 -15.65
C ILE A 171 12.95 12.47 -16.47
N PRO A 172 11.98 11.73 -15.90
CA PRO A 172 10.74 11.44 -16.57
C PRO A 172 10.00 12.77 -16.79
N THR A 173 9.90 13.21 -18.04
CA THR A 173 9.06 14.35 -18.44
C THR A 173 7.63 13.94 -18.74
N ALA A 174 7.34 12.63 -18.77
CA ALA A 174 6.03 12.09 -19.04
C ALA A 174 5.27 11.84 -17.73
N VAL A 175 4.20 12.61 -17.53
CA VAL A 175 3.16 12.30 -16.56
C VAL A 175 2.61 10.89 -16.88
N PRO A 176 2.54 9.96 -15.91
CA PRO A 176 1.94 8.64 -16.14
C PRO A 176 0.52 8.78 -16.69
N ARG A 177 0.08 7.82 -17.52
CA ARG A 177 -1.32 7.76 -18.01
C ARG A 177 -2.27 8.01 -16.84
N SER A 178 -3.25 8.87 -17.08
CA SER A 178 -4.07 9.47 -16.04
C SER A 178 -4.82 8.36 -15.27
N PHE A 179 -4.48 8.17 -14.00
CA PHE A 179 -5.22 7.30 -13.08
C PHE A 179 -6.68 7.79 -12.91
N THR A 180 -6.96 9.03 -13.33
CA THR A 180 -8.31 9.58 -13.50
C THR A 180 -9.19 8.71 -14.40
N ASP A 181 -8.64 8.06 -15.43
CA ASP A 181 -9.41 7.16 -16.29
C ASP A 181 -9.82 5.89 -15.54
N ASP A 182 -8.94 5.35 -14.68
CA ASP A 182 -9.21 4.17 -13.86
C ASP A 182 -10.18 4.47 -12.70
N VAL A 183 -10.08 5.65 -12.08
CA VAL A 183 -11.01 6.11 -11.03
C VAL A 183 -12.40 6.44 -11.62
N GLN A 184 -12.47 7.05 -12.80
CA GLN A 184 -13.74 7.25 -13.51
C GLN A 184 -14.36 5.92 -13.93
N ALA A 185 -13.56 4.94 -14.37
CA ALA A 185 -14.04 3.59 -14.65
C ALA A 185 -14.57 2.90 -13.38
N ALA A 186 -13.91 3.08 -12.23
CA ALA A 186 -14.36 2.52 -10.95
C ALA A 186 -15.69 3.13 -10.45
N ARG A 187 -15.93 4.44 -10.69
CA ARG A 187 -17.21 5.11 -10.38
C ARG A 187 -18.42 4.52 -11.13
N HIS A 188 -18.20 3.78 -12.21
CA HIS A 188 -19.25 3.17 -13.03
C HIS A 188 -19.39 1.64 -12.84
N LEU A 189 -18.62 1.03 -11.93
CA LEU A 189 -18.79 -0.38 -11.61
C LEU A 189 -20.05 -0.60 -10.76
N PRO A 190 -20.92 -1.56 -11.11
CA PRO A 190 -22.08 -1.88 -10.30
C PRO A 190 -21.62 -2.40 -8.93
N VAL A 191 -22.08 -1.77 -7.86
CA VAL A 191 -21.95 -2.28 -6.49
C VAL A 191 -22.64 -3.65 -6.44
N LEU A 192 -21.85 -4.72 -6.37
CA LEU A 192 -22.37 -6.06 -6.14
C LEU A 192 -22.95 -6.09 -4.72
N ARG A 193 -24.28 -6.15 -4.65
CA ARG A 193 -25.06 -6.39 -3.44
C ARG A 193 -25.23 -7.88 -3.19
#